data_AF-A0A2N2DZL4-F1
#
_entry.id   AF-A0A2N2DZL4-F1
#
_cell.length_a   1.000
_cell.length_b   1.000
_cell.length_c   1.000
_cell.angle_alpha   90.00
_cell.angle_beta   90.00
_cell.angle_gamma   90.00
#
_symmetry.space_group_name_H-M   'P 1'
#
loop_
_entity.id
_entity.type
_entity.pdbx_description
1 polymer ?
#
loop_
_entity_poly.entity_id
_entity_poly.type
_entity_poly.pdbx_seq_one_letter_code
_entity_poly.pdbx_strand_id
1 'polypeptide(L)'
;MSINNRHKVSDFASRVYELTSKVPKGKVTTYGRLAALLDLKKGAQAVGQALHCNPFAPTVPCHRVVRSDGDIGGFAFGTDSKKKLLKSEGVEIINNKIDLSIYCVK
;
A
#
# COMPACT_ATOMS: atom_id res chain seq x y z
N MET A 1 12.43 -19.02 25.30
CA MET A 1 11.73 -17.97 24.54
C MET A 1 10.75 -18.63 23.57
N SER A 2 9.46 -18.68 23.91
CA SER A 2 8.43 -19.15 22.98
C SER A 2 7.60 -17.96 22.54
N ILE A 3 7.82 -17.47 21.32
CA ILE A 3 6.95 -16.47 20.70
C ILE A 3 5.91 -17.20 19.86
N ASN A 4 4.66 -17.03 20.29
CA ASN A 4 3.48 -17.68 19.76
C ASN A 4 3.27 -17.42 18.27
N ASN A 5 3.08 -18.51 17.54
CA ASN A 5 2.64 -18.60 16.15
C ASN A 5 1.18 -18.13 16.00
N ARG A 6 0.94 -16.85 15.70
CA ARG A 6 -0.36 -16.32 15.23
C ARG A 6 -0.13 -15.31 14.12
N HIS A 7 -0.48 -15.72 12.89
CA HIS A 7 -0.13 -15.14 11.58
C HIS A 7 1.20 -15.66 11.00
N LYS A 8 1.14 -16.83 10.36
CA LYS A 8 2.20 -17.30 9.45
C LYS A 8 2.14 -16.41 8.18
N VAL A 9 2.65 -15.19 8.29
CA VAL A 9 2.80 -14.26 7.16
C VAL A 9 3.82 -14.89 6.21
N SER A 10 3.49 -14.99 4.92
CA SER A 10 4.44 -15.53 3.96
C SER A 10 5.63 -14.58 3.78
N ASP A 11 6.79 -15.11 3.38
CA ASP A 11 7.97 -14.29 3.09
C ASP A 11 7.65 -13.20 2.06
N PHE A 12 6.80 -13.52 1.09
CA PHE A 12 6.31 -12.53 0.11
C PHE A 12 5.52 -11.40 0.78
N ALA A 13 4.52 -11.72 1.60
CA ALA A 13 3.70 -10.71 2.27
C ALA A 13 4.54 -9.87 3.25
N SER A 14 5.47 -10.49 3.97
CA SER A 14 6.41 -9.80 4.85
C SER A 14 7.24 -8.76 4.09
N ARG A 15 7.81 -9.11 2.94
CA ARG A 15 8.55 -8.15 2.08
C ARG A 15 7.66 -7.04 1.54
N VAL A 16 6.41 -7.34 1.15
CA VAL A 16 5.43 -6.33 0.74
C VAL A 16 5.18 -5.32 1.87
N TYR A 17 5.01 -5.80 3.10
CA TYR A 17 4.78 -4.95 4.27
C TYR A 17 5.99 -4.08 4.59
N GLU A 18 7.20 -4.64 4.56
CA GLU A 18 8.44 -3.90 4.77
C GLU A 18 8.61 -2.77 3.76
N LEU A 19 8.39 -3.04 2.46
CA LEU A 19 8.47 -2.00 1.43
C LEU A 19 7.39 -0.93 1.60
N THR A 20 6.18 -1.34 1.99
CA THR A 20 5.06 -0.41 2.21
C THR A 20 5.34 0.50 3.42
N SER A 21 5.94 -0.01 4.49
CA SER A 21 6.30 0.78 5.67
C SER A 21 7.38 1.84 5.41
N LYS A 22 8.15 1.70 4.32
CA LYS A 22 9.14 2.70 3.89
C LYS A 22 8.52 3.89 3.16
N VAL A 23 7.25 3.83 2.78
CA VAL A 23 6.57 4.95 2.10
C VAL A 23 6.29 6.04 3.13
N PRO A 24 6.87 7.25 3.00
CA PRO A 24 6.73 8.30 3.99
C PRO A 24 5.32 8.89 4.00
N LYS A 25 4.96 9.53 5.12
CA LYS A 25 3.70 10.26 5.26
C LYS A 25 3.58 11.33 4.16
N GLY A 26 2.40 11.43 3.54
CA GLY A 26 2.15 12.41 2.48
C GLY A 26 2.72 12.01 1.11
N LYS A 27 3.26 10.80 0.98
CA LYS A 27 3.65 10.20 -0.29
C LYS A 27 2.91 8.89 -0.52
N VAL A 28 2.85 8.49 -1.77
CA VAL A 28 2.22 7.24 -2.21
C VAL A 28 3.20 6.39 -3.02
N THR A 29 2.89 5.12 -3.15
CA THR A 29 3.53 4.21 -4.12
C THR A 29 2.43 3.49 -4.90
N THR A 30 2.81 2.71 -5.91
CA THR A 30 1.85 1.95 -6.70
C THR A 30 2.02 0.45 -6.51
N TYR A 31 0.93 -0.31 -6.69
CA TYR A 31 0.99 -1.79 -6.67
C TYR A 31 2.02 -2.33 -7.67
N GLY A 32 2.09 -1.72 -8.86
CA GLY A 32 3.06 -2.09 -9.89
C GLY A 32 4.49 -1.82 -9.47
N ARG A 33 4.76 -0.69 -8.79
CA ARG A 33 6.09 -0.35 -8.31
C ARG A 33 6.55 -1.29 -7.20
N LEU A 34 5.69 -1.61 -6.24
CA LEU A 34 6.00 -2.60 -5.21
C LEU A 34 6.27 -3.99 -5.82
N ALA A 35 5.49 -4.39 -6.83
CA ALA A 35 5.74 -5.65 -7.54
C ALA A 35 7.10 -5.65 -8.27
N ALA A 36 7.48 -4.52 -8.89
CA ALA A 36 8.77 -4.38 -9.56
C ALA A 36 9.95 -4.46 -8.59
N LEU A 37 9.84 -3.86 -7.40
CA LEU A 37 10.85 -3.96 -6.34
C LEU A 37 11.01 -5.38 -5.76
N LEU A 38 10.04 -6.25 -6.02
CA LEU A 38 10.03 -7.66 -5.62
C LEU A 38 10.37 -8.59 -6.80
N ASP A 39 10.85 -8.05 -7.92
CA ASP A 39 11.17 -8.77 -9.16
C ASP A 39 9.98 -9.55 -9.77
N LEU A 40 8.75 -9.13 -9.45
CA LEU A 40 7.54 -9.75 -9.96
C LEU A 40 7.02 -9.02 -11.20
N LYS A 41 7.34 -9.57 -12.38
CA LYS A 41 6.68 -9.14 -13.63
C LYS A 41 5.18 -9.40 -13.52
N LYS A 42 4.38 -8.32 -13.57
CA LYS A 42 2.91 -8.33 -13.41
C LYS A 42 2.40 -8.77 -12.03
N GLY A 43 3.17 -8.55 -10.96
CA GLY A 43 2.80 -8.94 -9.59
C GLY A 43 1.83 -8.00 -8.85
N ALA A 44 1.27 -6.97 -9.49
CA ALA A 44 0.48 -5.94 -8.82
C ALA A 44 -0.75 -6.50 -8.07
N GLN A 45 -1.42 -7.51 -8.66
CA GLN A 45 -2.58 -8.16 -8.03
C GLN A 45 -2.18 -8.96 -6.78
N ALA A 46 -1.03 -9.64 -6.82
CA ALA A 46 -0.50 -10.38 -5.67
C ALA A 46 -0.14 -9.44 -4.52
N VAL A 47 0.47 -8.28 -4.82
CA VAL A 47 0.74 -7.22 -3.84
C VAL A 47 -0.57 -6.70 -3.23
N GLY A 48 -1.59 -6.46 -4.08
CA GLY A 48 -2.92 -6.05 -3.62
C GLY A 48 -3.54 -7.05 -2.64
N GLN A 49 -3.46 -8.35 -2.94
CA GLN A 49 -3.95 -9.41 -2.06
C GLN A 49 -3.19 -9.46 -0.74
N ALA A 50 -1.85 -9.35 -0.77
CA ALA A 50 -1.04 -9.32 0.45
C ALA A 50 -1.42 -8.13 1.36
N LEU A 51 -1.61 -6.94 0.78
CA LEU A 51 -2.03 -5.74 1.51
C LEU A 51 -3.47 -5.81 2.02
N HIS A 52 -4.36 -6.51 1.31
CA HIS A 52 -5.73 -6.74 1.78
C HIS A 52 -5.77 -7.63 3.02
N CYS A 53 -4.88 -8.62 3.11
CA CYS A 53 -4.77 -9.53 4.25
C CYS A 53 -3.82 -9.01 5.35
N ASN A 54 -3.41 -7.74 5.32
CA ASN A 54 -2.42 -7.17 6.24
C ASN A 54 -2.93 -7.16 7.70
N PRO A 55 -2.38 -7.99 8.60
CA PRO A 55 -2.79 -8.02 10.00
C PRO A 55 -2.17 -6.88 10.82
N PHE A 56 -1.21 -6.14 10.25
CA PHE A 56 -0.45 -5.07 10.91
C PHE A 56 -0.96 -3.68 10.55
N ALA A 57 -2.15 -3.56 9.99
CA ALA A 57 -2.80 -2.26 9.85
C ALA A 57 -3.14 -1.71 11.26
N PRO A 58 -2.90 -0.41 11.56
CA PRO A 58 -2.45 0.66 10.67
C PRO A 58 -0.92 0.89 10.61
N THR A 59 -0.12 0.14 11.36
CA THR A 59 1.35 0.30 11.43
C THR A 59 1.99 0.18 10.05
N VAL A 60 1.53 -0.77 9.24
CA VAL A 60 1.89 -0.84 7.81
C VAL A 60 0.89 0.04 7.04
N PRO A 61 1.32 1.14 6.39
CA PRO A 61 0.45 2.16 5.82
C PRO A 61 -0.09 1.75 4.45
N CYS A 62 -0.91 0.70 4.39
CA CYS A 62 -1.45 0.16 3.14
C CYS A 62 -2.34 1.16 2.37
N HIS A 63 -2.85 2.22 3.02
CA HIS A 63 -3.59 3.30 2.36
C HIS A 63 -2.72 4.15 1.42
N ARG A 64 -1.39 4.11 1.56
CA ARG A 64 -0.43 4.82 0.69
C ARG A 64 -0.14 4.09 -0.62
N VAL A 65 -0.70 2.90 -0.85
CA VAL A 65 -0.50 2.14 -2.10
C VAL A 65 -1.70 2.32 -3.02
N VAL A 66 -1.48 2.84 -4.22
CA VAL A 66 -2.54 3.18 -5.19
C VAL A 66 -2.32 2.50 -6.55
N ARG A 67 -3.25 2.68 -7.48
CA ARG A 67 -3.12 2.16 -8.85
C ARG A 67 -2.10 2.98 -9.65
N SER A 68 -1.55 2.37 -10.70
CA SER A 68 -0.54 3.01 -11.56
C SER A 68 -1.08 4.16 -12.41
N ASP A 69 -2.40 4.26 -12.56
CA ASP A 69 -3.11 5.36 -13.23
C ASP A 69 -3.44 6.53 -12.28
N GLY A 70 -2.96 6.46 -11.02
CA GLY A 70 -3.22 7.44 -9.98
C GLY A 70 -4.55 7.27 -9.27
N ASP A 71 -5.41 6.33 -9.70
CA ASP A 71 -6.66 6.06 -9.02
C ASP A 71 -6.40 5.43 -7.64
N ILE A 72 -7.18 5.85 -6.64
CA ILE A 72 -7.03 5.38 -5.26
C ILE A 72 -7.15 3.85 -5.18
N GLY A 73 -7.96 3.23 -6.04
CA GLY A 73 -8.21 1.80 -6.03
C GLY A 73 -8.91 1.32 -4.75
N GLY A 74 -8.93 0.00 -4.55
CA GLY A 74 -9.58 -0.63 -3.40
C GLY A 74 -8.86 -0.42 -2.07
N PHE A 75 -9.59 -0.61 -0.99
CA PHE A 75 -9.06 -0.64 0.38
C PHE A 75 -9.89 -1.58 1.26
N ALA A 76 -9.24 -2.38 2.11
CA ALA A 76 -9.94 -3.34 2.97
C ALA A 76 -10.96 -2.67 3.89
N PHE A 77 -10.66 -1.45 4.37
CA PHE A 77 -11.55 -0.67 5.23
C PHE A 77 -12.42 0.35 4.45
N GLY A 78 -12.56 0.17 3.13
CA GLY A 78 -13.36 1.05 2.27
C GLY A 78 -12.60 2.24 1.70
N THR A 79 -12.99 2.66 0.49
CA THR A 79 -12.31 3.74 -0.26
C THR A 79 -12.39 5.10 0.43
N ASP A 80 -13.47 5.39 1.15
CA ASP A 80 -13.63 6.67 1.85
C ASP A 80 -12.68 6.79 3.03
N SER A 81 -12.44 5.70 3.77
CA SER A 81 -11.44 5.64 4.84
C SER A 81 -10.04 5.91 4.29
N LYS A 82 -9.70 5.30 3.14
CA LYS A 82 -8.42 5.53 2.44
C LYS A 82 -8.26 7.00 2.02
N LYS A 83 -9.30 7.62 1.46
CA LYS A 83 -9.32 9.04 1.10
C LYS A 83 -9.09 9.94 2.31
N LYS A 84 -9.78 9.68 3.42
CA LYS A 84 -9.62 10.46 4.66
C LYS A 84 -8.20 10.38 5.20
N LEU A 85 -7.62 9.18 5.24
CA LEU A 85 -6.23 8.99 5.68
C LEU A 85 -5.26 9.75 4.77
N LEU A 86 -5.34 9.56 3.45
CA LEU A 86 -4.48 10.27 2.50
C LEU A 86 -4.61 11.80 2.61
N LYS A 87 -5.83 12.32 2.71
CA LYS A 87 -6.05 13.76 2.91
C LYS A 87 -5.49 14.27 4.24
N SER A 88 -5.61 13.50 5.33
CA SER A 88 -5.01 13.84 6.63
C SER A 88 -3.48 13.86 6.60
N GLU A 89 -2.87 13.21 5.60
CA GLU A 89 -1.43 13.25 5.35
C GLU A 89 -1.00 14.37 4.38
N GLY A 90 -1.95 15.17 3.89
CA GLY A 90 -1.70 16.25 2.93
C GLY A 90 -1.69 15.80 1.47
N VAL A 91 -2.24 14.62 1.15
CA VAL A 91 -2.37 14.16 -0.24
C VAL A 91 -3.69 14.65 -0.82
N GLU A 92 -3.60 15.44 -1.88
CA GLU A 92 -4.76 15.91 -2.63
C GLU A 92 -5.33 14.81 -3.53
N ILE A 93 -6.67 14.76 -3.58
CA ILE A 93 -7.42 13.77 -4.35
C ILE A 93 -8.47 14.52 -5.17
N ILE A 94 -8.38 14.43 -6.49
CA ILE A 94 -9.28 15.06 -7.44
C ILE A 94 -9.88 13.96 -8.32
N ASN A 95 -11.21 13.88 -8.43
CA ASN A 95 -11.91 12.86 -9.22
C ASN A 95 -11.44 11.42 -8.95
N ASN A 96 -11.25 11.08 -7.67
CA ASN A 96 -10.73 9.78 -7.21
C ASN A 96 -9.27 9.46 -7.57
N LYS A 97 -8.53 10.45 -8.09
CA LYS A 97 -7.15 10.30 -8.53
C LYS A 97 -6.19 11.19 -7.74
N ILE A 98 -4.95 10.71 -7.68
CA ILE A 98 -3.80 11.38 -7.09
C ILE A 98 -2.81 11.66 -8.22
N ASP A 99 -2.24 12.86 -8.23
CA ASP A 99 -1.16 13.18 -9.16
C ASP A 99 0.12 12.45 -8.74
N LEU A 100 0.43 11.37 -9.45
CA LEU A 100 1.62 10.56 -9.18
C LEU A 100 2.93 11.33 -9.44
N SER A 101 2.93 12.39 -10.25
CA SER A 101 4.13 13.20 -10.46
C SER A 101 4.55 13.97 -9.20
N ILE A 102 3.58 14.31 -8.35
CA ILE A 102 3.78 15.07 -7.12
C ILE A 102 3.98 14.14 -5.92
N TYR A 103 3.12 13.13 -5.79
CA TYR A 103 3.00 12.34 -4.57
C TYR A 103 3.69 10.97 -4.63
N CYS A 104 4.00 10.43 -5.82
CA CYS A 104 4.61 9.11 -5.92
C CYS A 104 6.07 9.14 -5.47
N VAL A 105 6.49 8.17 -4.65
CA VAL A 105 7.90 7.98 -4.29
C VAL A 105 8.72 7.56 -5.52
N LYS A 106 9.87 8.20 -5.69
CA LYS A 106 10.81 7.93 -6.79
C LYS A 106 11.68 6.71 -6.54
#